data_AF-E6VTD8-F1
#
_entry.id   AF-E6VTD8-F1
#
_cell.length_a   1.000
_cell.length_b   1.000
_cell.length_c   1.000
_cell.angle_alpha   90.00
_cell.angle_beta   90.00
_cell.angle_gamma   90.00
#
_symmetry.space_group_name_H-M   'P 1'
#
loop_
_entity.id
_entity.type
_entity.pdbx_description
1 polymer ?
#
loop_
_entity_poly.entity_id
_entity_poly.type
_entity_poly.pdbx_seq_one_letter_code
_entity_poly.pdbx_strand_id
1 'polypeptide(L)'
;MTRSHFHIPACILTYALSLAFVCLFSLPARAGHGHSGPVRQAIVLAAFGTSYPEALGSILNIRTRVELANPGIPVRLAFTSSTIRSIWHERRDDAAWIKDNPGVPAEVLSVKTPLATIADLQNEGFRDITVQSLHVFAGEEFEDLKGLMIALDSIRTVKAKSAPFAALRLGRPALGMPGDAYPYTDDIAAGVKALKADVDRAKTMRAALIYMGHGNDFFSTGIYAELQKQMNEAYDVPVFAACVEGYPAFDDILAGLKAAKVKKVLLKPLMVVAGDHASNDMAGDEDDAWKIILTKAGYQVTTDLTGLGANDAWADLYVDHLKDAMSQSGLLR
;
A
#
# COMPACT_ATOMS: atom_id res chain seq x y z
N MET A 1 45.49 21.85 92.58
CA MET A 1 44.44 22.53 91.79
C MET A 1 44.48 21.98 90.38
N THR A 2 43.43 21.24 90.03
CA THR A 2 43.32 20.28 88.95
C THR A 2 43.05 20.93 87.59
N ARG A 3 43.81 20.54 86.56
CA ARG A 3 43.50 20.80 85.13
C ARG A 3 42.74 19.60 84.58
N SER A 4 41.53 19.81 84.08
CA SER A 4 40.73 18.81 83.36
C SER A 4 40.93 18.95 81.85
N HIS A 5 41.46 17.91 81.22
CA HIS A 5 41.45 17.74 79.77
C HIS A 5 40.11 17.13 79.34
N PHE A 6 39.36 17.82 78.48
CA PHE A 6 38.21 17.25 77.77
C PHE A 6 38.70 16.69 76.43
N HIS A 7 38.53 15.38 76.26
CA HIS A 7 38.71 14.67 75.00
C HIS A 7 37.32 14.52 74.37
N ILE A 8 37.10 15.11 73.18
CA ILE A 8 35.89 14.88 72.39
C ILE A 8 36.19 13.75 71.41
N PRO A 9 35.41 12.65 71.41
CA PRO A 9 35.66 11.51 70.53
C PRO A 9 35.28 11.83 69.07
N ALA A 10 36.15 11.43 68.15
CA ALA A 10 36.09 11.66 66.71
C ALA A 10 34.99 10.87 65.95
N CYS A 11 33.87 10.53 66.60
CA CYS A 11 32.79 9.74 65.98
C CYS A 11 31.57 10.56 65.52
N ILE A 12 31.55 11.89 65.70
CA ILE A 12 30.39 12.71 65.35
C ILE A 12 30.53 13.38 63.97
N LEU A 13 31.74 13.46 63.40
CA LEU A 13 31.97 14.18 62.14
C LEU A 13 31.69 13.35 60.87
N THR A 14 31.61 12.01 60.97
CA THR A 14 31.37 11.13 59.82
C THR A 14 29.90 10.88 59.49
N TYR A 15 28.97 11.18 60.41
CA TYR A 15 27.52 11.05 60.17
C TYR A 15 26.88 12.31 59.58
N ALA A 16 27.52 13.48 59.71
CA ALA A 16 27.00 14.73 59.16
C ALA A 16 27.23 14.86 57.64
N LEU A 17 28.28 14.23 57.10
CA LEU A 17 28.58 14.26 55.66
C LEU A 17 27.75 13.26 54.84
N SER A 18 27.28 12.17 55.47
CA SER A 18 26.50 11.13 54.81
C SER A 18 25.00 11.45 54.73
N LEU A 19 24.47 12.32 55.61
CA LEU A 19 23.09 12.82 55.49
C LEU A 19 22.94 13.96 54.47
N ALA A 20 23.98 14.77 54.26
CA ALA A 20 23.95 15.86 53.28
C ALA A 20 23.99 15.37 51.82
N PHE A 21 24.50 14.15 51.57
CA PHE A 21 24.58 13.59 50.21
C PHE A 21 23.29 12.88 49.76
N VAL A 22 22.42 12.49 50.70
CA VAL A 22 21.15 11.80 50.37
C VAL A 22 20.01 12.79 50.06
N CYS A 23 20.10 14.03 50.53
CA CYS A 23 19.08 15.06 50.27
C CYS A 23 19.30 15.89 48.99
N LEU A 24 20.41 15.70 48.27
CA LEU A 24 20.71 16.42 47.02
C LEU A 24 20.30 15.68 45.74
N PHE A 25 19.76 14.46 45.84
CA PHE A 25 19.26 13.67 44.70
C PHE A 25 17.79 13.28 44.81
N SER A 26 17.02 13.95 45.66
CA SER A 26 15.55 13.85 45.66
C SER A 26 14.93 14.90 44.74
N LEU A 27 15.42 15.02 43.50
CA LEU A 27 14.58 15.58 42.45
C LEU A 27 13.39 14.62 42.35
N PRO A 28 12.13 15.06 42.53
CA PRO A 28 11.01 14.20 42.21
C PRO A 28 11.23 13.82 40.75
N ALA A 29 11.44 12.53 40.50
CA ALA A 29 11.32 12.00 39.16
C ALA A 29 9.91 12.40 38.74
N ARG A 30 9.82 13.45 37.92
CA ARG A 30 8.62 13.74 37.15
C ARG A 30 8.52 12.59 36.16
N ALA A 31 8.00 11.46 36.64
CA ALA A 31 7.29 10.53 35.79
C ALA A 31 6.17 11.37 35.19
N GLY A 32 6.42 11.95 34.02
CA GLY A 32 5.48 12.76 33.29
C GLY A 32 4.29 11.89 32.95
N HIS A 33 3.27 11.86 33.81
CA HIS A 33 1.98 11.24 33.56
C HIS A 33 1.13 12.12 32.63
N GLY A 34 1.72 12.53 31.51
CA GLY A 34 1.07 13.32 30.48
C GLY A 34 1.89 13.27 29.21
N HIS A 35 1.52 12.37 28.30
CA HIS A 35 1.85 12.54 26.88
C HIS A 35 1.20 13.86 26.42
N SER A 36 1.98 14.93 26.46
CA SER A 36 1.59 16.29 26.11
C SER A 36 2.32 16.80 24.86
N GLY A 37 2.98 15.88 24.13
CA GLY A 37 3.44 16.12 22.77
C GLY A 37 2.33 15.84 21.75
N PRO A 38 2.44 16.40 20.53
CA PRO A 38 1.51 16.10 19.45
C PRO A 38 1.48 14.60 19.16
N VAL A 39 0.30 14.08 18.82
CA VAL A 39 0.13 12.67 18.46
C VAL A 39 0.99 12.38 17.23
N ARG A 40 1.84 11.34 17.32
CA ARG A 40 2.70 10.98 16.20
C ARG A 40 1.93 10.23 15.12
N GLN A 41 2.16 10.66 13.89
CA GLN A 41 1.53 10.16 12.68
C GLN A 41 2.38 9.08 12.02
N ALA A 42 1.76 8.10 11.38
CA ALA A 42 2.40 7.13 10.52
C ALA A 42 1.48 6.71 9.36
N ILE A 43 2.09 6.30 8.25
CA ILE A 43 1.39 5.80 7.08
C ILE A 43 1.74 4.32 6.88
N VAL A 44 0.72 3.51 6.57
CA VAL A 44 0.91 2.12 6.13
C VAL A 44 0.41 1.99 4.69
N LEU A 45 1.27 1.56 3.79
CA LEU A 45 0.87 1.20 2.43
C LEU A 45 0.54 -0.29 2.40
N ALA A 46 -0.72 -0.62 2.14
CA ALA A 46 -1.22 -1.99 2.08
C ALA A 46 -1.39 -2.41 0.61
N ALA A 47 -0.43 -3.18 0.10
CA ALA A 47 -0.49 -3.78 -1.24
C ALA A 47 -0.91 -5.24 -1.16
N PHE A 48 -1.45 -5.80 -2.25
CA PHE A 48 -1.53 -7.26 -2.40
C PHE A 48 -0.13 -7.90 -2.25
N GLY A 49 0.83 -7.32 -2.96
CA GLY A 49 2.24 -7.71 -2.98
C GLY A 49 2.65 -8.32 -4.32
N THR A 50 3.92 -8.66 -4.44
CA THR A 50 4.47 -9.48 -5.52
C THR A 50 5.63 -10.30 -4.99
N SER A 51 5.82 -11.51 -5.51
CA SER A 51 7.00 -12.36 -5.24
C SER A 51 8.10 -12.17 -6.30
N TYR A 52 7.88 -11.32 -7.32
CA TYR A 52 8.82 -11.05 -8.40
C TYR A 52 9.66 -9.80 -8.07
N PRO A 53 10.98 -9.92 -7.84
CA PRO A 53 11.85 -8.78 -7.50
C PRO A 53 11.76 -7.61 -8.50
N GLU A 54 11.71 -7.91 -9.79
CA GLU A 54 11.60 -6.94 -10.88
C GLU A 54 10.30 -6.14 -10.85
N ALA A 55 9.22 -6.72 -10.31
CA ALA A 55 7.92 -6.08 -10.22
C ALA A 55 7.79 -5.17 -8.98
N LEU A 56 8.68 -5.30 -7.98
CA LEU A 56 8.67 -4.48 -6.76
C LEU A 56 8.82 -2.99 -7.06
N GLY A 57 9.50 -2.63 -8.16
CA GLY A 57 9.68 -1.23 -8.56
C GLY A 57 8.37 -0.45 -8.63
N SER A 58 7.25 -1.10 -8.98
CA SER A 58 5.93 -0.44 -9.02
C SER A 58 5.42 -0.07 -7.63
N ILE A 59 5.59 -0.95 -6.62
CA ILE A 59 5.18 -0.68 -5.23
C ILE A 59 6.12 0.37 -4.61
N LEU A 60 7.43 0.25 -4.87
CA LEU A 60 8.43 1.17 -4.34
C LEU A 60 8.32 2.57 -4.96
N ASN A 61 7.88 2.68 -6.21
CA ASN A 61 7.56 3.97 -6.82
C ASN A 61 6.41 4.65 -6.07
N ILE A 62 5.29 3.95 -5.85
CA ILE A 62 4.16 4.49 -5.08
C ILE A 62 4.63 4.94 -3.68
N ARG A 63 5.44 4.12 -3.01
CA ARG A 63 6.02 4.48 -1.72
C ARG A 63 6.83 5.78 -1.80
N THR A 64 7.71 5.90 -2.79
CA THR A 64 8.54 7.09 -2.99
C THR A 64 7.67 8.34 -3.20
N ARG A 65 6.63 8.23 -4.02
CA ARG A 65 5.65 9.32 -4.25
C ARG A 65 4.96 9.74 -2.95
N VAL A 66 4.52 8.76 -2.15
CA VAL A 66 3.88 9.02 -0.84
C VAL A 66 4.86 9.68 0.14
N GLU A 67 6.09 9.20 0.24
CA GLU A 67 7.12 9.78 1.12
C GLU A 67 7.46 11.22 0.74
N LEU A 68 7.55 11.51 -0.57
CA LEU A 68 7.78 12.87 -1.08
C LEU A 68 6.62 13.83 -0.75
N ALA A 69 5.37 13.34 -0.82
CA ALA A 69 4.19 14.13 -0.50
C ALA A 69 3.97 14.33 1.01
N ASN A 70 4.57 13.49 1.86
CA ASN A 70 4.37 13.46 3.30
C ASN A 70 5.69 13.51 4.08
N PRO A 71 6.51 14.57 3.89
CA PRO A 71 7.84 14.65 4.50
C PRO A 71 7.75 14.60 6.02
N GLY A 72 8.55 13.73 6.63
CA GLY A 72 8.62 13.57 8.08
C GLY A 72 7.57 12.63 8.69
N ILE A 73 6.64 12.10 7.90
CA ILE A 73 5.73 11.03 8.35
C ILE A 73 6.32 9.68 7.94
N PRO A 74 6.60 8.78 8.88
CA PRO A 74 7.14 7.46 8.54
C PRO A 74 6.13 6.65 7.74
N VAL A 75 6.61 6.08 6.64
CA VAL A 75 5.85 5.17 5.78
C VAL A 75 6.33 3.74 6.04
N ARG A 76 5.40 2.80 6.14
CA ARG A 76 5.65 1.36 6.27
C ARG A 76 4.92 0.60 5.17
N LEU A 77 5.54 -0.46 4.67
CA LEU A 77 4.92 -1.37 3.71
C LEU A 77 4.28 -2.57 4.43
N ALA A 78 3.11 -2.98 3.96
CA ALA A 78 2.43 -4.20 4.38
C ALA A 78 1.85 -4.92 3.15
N PHE A 79 1.86 -6.26 3.16
CA PHE A 79 1.25 -7.08 2.12
C PHE A 79 0.00 -7.79 2.64
N THR A 80 -1.09 -7.83 1.87
CA THR A 80 -2.34 -8.53 2.22
C THR A 80 -2.27 -10.02 1.90
N SER A 81 -1.61 -10.42 0.81
CA SER A 81 -1.47 -11.82 0.43
C SER A 81 -0.57 -12.62 1.37
N SER A 82 -1.11 -13.69 1.96
CA SER A 82 -0.34 -14.61 2.82
C SER A 82 0.73 -15.37 2.04
N THR A 83 0.40 -15.86 0.85
CA THR A 83 1.32 -16.60 -0.03
C THR A 83 2.54 -15.76 -0.38
N ILE A 84 2.34 -14.50 -0.79
CA ILE A 84 3.44 -13.61 -1.14
C ILE A 84 4.34 -13.34 0.07
N ARG A 85 3.76 -13.09 1.26
CA ARG A 85 4.56 -12.91 2.49
C ARG A 85 5.38 -14.15 2.82
N SER A 86 4.79 -15.34 2.75
CA SER A 86 5.49 -16.60 3.03
C SER A 86 6.71 -16.77 2.13
N ILE A 87 6.56 -16.51 0.82
CA ILE A 87 7.68 -16.59 -0.14
C ILE A 87 8.80 -15.62 0.24
N TRP A 88 8.48 -14.39 0.65
CA TRP A 88 9.50 -13.43 1.10
C TRP A 88 10.18 -13.85 2.40
N HIS A 89 9.42 -14.39 3.35
CA HIS A 89 9.95 -14.85 4.63
C HIS A 89 10.87 -16.07 4.47
N GLU A 90 10.57 -16.97 3.53
CA GLU A 90 11.46 -18.08 3.16
C GLU A 90 12.79 -17.57 2.59
N ARG A 91 12.73 -16.56 1.71
CA ARG A 91 13.93 -15.94 1.10
C ARG A 91 14.78 -15.13 2.07
N ARG A 92 14.21 -14.64 3.17
CA ARG A 92 14.91 -13.84 4.18
C ARG A 92 16.12 -14.58 4.77
N ASP A 93 16.02 -15.89 4.88
CA ASP A 93 17.05 -16.72 5.50
C ASP A 93 17.97 -17.37 4.44
N ASP A 94 17.78 -17.06 3.14
CA ASP A 94 18.62 -17.49 2.02
C ASP A 94 19.63 -16.40 1.61
N ALA A 95 20.84 -16.50 2.17
CA ALA A 95 21.91 -15.55 1.92
C ALA A 95 22.40 -15.53 0.46
N ALA A 96 22.30 -16.65 -0.27
CA ALA A 96 22.69 -16.71 -1.67
C ALA A 96 21.67 -15.96 -2.53
N TRP A 97 20.37 -16.21 -2.30
CA TRP A 97 19.30 -15.51 -2.99
C TRP A 97 19.35 -13.99 -2.76
N ILE A 98 19.58 -13.54 -1.52
CA ILE A 98 19.70 -12.11 -1.19
C ILE A 98 20.89 -11.47 -1.92
N LYS A 99 22.02 -12.18 -1.99
CA LYS A 99 23.21 -11.70 -2.70
C LYS A 99 22.95 -11.53 -4.21
N ASP A 100 22.17 -12.43 -4.80
CA ASP A 100 21.81 -12.39 -6.21
C ASP A 100 20.69 -11.38 -6.51
N ASN A 101 20.01 -10.86 -5.48
CA ASN A 101 18.91 -9.90 -5.59
C ASN A 101 19.18 -8.61 -4.77
N PRO A 102 20.29 -7.88 -5.03
CA PRO A 102 20.70 -6.74 -4.20
C PRO A 102 19.73 -5.53 -4.28
N GLY A 103 18.83 -5.51 -5.27
CA GLY A 103 17.82 -4.46 -5.43
C GLY A 103 16.59 -4.62 -4.52
N VAL A 104 16.46 -5.73 -3.80
CA VAL A 104 15.32 -5.98 -2.89
C VAL A 104 15.56 -5.30 -1.55
N PRO A 105 14.69 -4.37 -1.11
CA PRO A 105 14.83 -3.74 0.20
C PRO A 105 14.69 -4.76 1.34
N ALA A 106 15.51 -4.65 2.38
CA ALA A 106 15.51 -5.59 3.51
C ALA A 106 14.14 -5.68 4.23
N GLU A 107 13.36 -4.59 4.24
CA GLU A 107 12.01 -4.60 4.80
C GLU A 107 11.04 -5.51 4.02
N VAL A 108 11.25 -5.72 2.71
CA VAL A 108 10.38 -6.58 1.89
C VAL A 108 10.57 -8.04 2.29
N LEU A 109 11.80 -8.46 2.60
CA LEU A 109 12.11 -9.80 3.12
C LEU A 109 11.41 -10.11 4.46
N SER A 110 10.96 -9.08 5.18
CA SER A 110 10.27 -9.21 6.46
C SER A 110 8.89 -8.56 6.47
N VAL A 111 8.31 -8.33 5.29
CA VAL A 111 7.03 -7.63 5.12
C VAL A 111 5.90 -8.33 5.88
N LYS A 112 5.09 -7.56 6.57
CA LYS A 112 4.07 -8.07 7.51
C LYS A 112 2.66 -7.85 6.97
N THR A 113 1.68 -8.43 7.66
CA THR A 113 0.26 -8.10 7.45
C THR A 113 0.01 -6.64 7.86
N PRO A 114 -1.05 -5.98 7.33
CA PRO A 114 -1.47 -4.67 7.82
C PRO A 114 -1.68 -4.64 9.33
N LEU A 115 -2.30 -5.68 9.91
CA LEU A 115 -2.51 -5.80 11.36
C LEU A 115 -1.19 -5.77 12.16
N ALA A 116 -0.20 -6.57 11.75
CA ALA A 116 1.07 -6.65 12.46
C ALA A 116 1.90 -5.37 12.28
N THR A 117 1.89 -4.76 11.09
CA THR A 117 2.54 -3.46 10.84
C THR A 117 1.92 -2.36 11.71
N ILE A 118 0.59 -2.34 11.86
CA ILE A 118 -0.11 -1.40 12.76
C ILE A 118 0.30 -1.65 14.22
N ALA A 119 0.39 -2.91 14.65
CA ALA A 119 0.80 -3.26 16.01
C ALA A 119 2.25 -2.81 16.31
N ASP A 120 3.18 -2.98 15.36
CA ASP A 120 4.55 -2.47 15.51
C ASP A 120 4.57 -0.95 15.65
N LEU A 121 3.82 -0.23 14.80
CA LEU A 121 3.70 1.23 14.88
C LEU A 121 3.14 1.68 16.24
N GLN A 122 2.19 0.94 16.81
CA GLN A 122 1.71 1.21 18.17
C GLN A 122 2.77 1.00 19.24
N ASN A 123 3.56 -0.06 19.14
CA ASN A 123 4.69 -0.31 20.05
C ASN A 123 5.77 0.78 19.92
N GLU A 124 5.99 1.28 18.70
CA GLU A 124 6.85 2.42 18.42
C GLU A 124 6.24 3.74 18.95
N GLY A 125 4.94 3.75 19.31
CA GLY A 125 4.19 4.84 19.93
C GLY A 125 3.50 5.80 18.95
N PHE A 126 3.20 5.35 17.73
CA PHE A 126 2.33 6.02 16.77
C PHE A 126 0.87 5.70 17.07
N ARG A 127 0.01 6.72 17.06
CA ARG A 127 -1.43 6.58 17.39
C ARG A 127 -2.35 7.30 16.42
N ASP A 128 -1.81 8.11 15.52
CA ASP A 128 -2.52 8.64 14.36
C ASP A 128 -2.00 7.87 13.14
N ILE A 129 -2.74 6.85 12.69
CA ILE A 129 -2.29 5.95 11.64
C ILE A 129 -3.26 6.02 10.47
N THR A 130 -2.74 6.30 9.28
CA THR A 130 -3.51 6.21 8.05
C THR A 130 -2.98 5.06 7.20
N VAL A 131 -3.86 4.13 6.85
CA VAL A 131 -3.55 3.02 5.95
C VAL A 131 -4.04 3.42 4.56
N GLN A 132 -3.18 3.38 3.54
CA GLN A 132 -3.56 3.56 2.15
C GLN A 132 -3.60 2.20 1.46
N SER A 133 -4.76 1.83 0.92
CA SER A 133 -4.87 0.65 0.06
C SER A 133 -4.17 0.92 -1.27
N LEU A 134 -3.32 0.00 -1.71
CA LEU A 134 -2.73 0.00 -3.05
C LEU A 134 -3.47 -0.96 -4.00
N HIS A 135 -4.72 -1.27 -3.72
CA HIS A 135 -5.55 -2.05 -4.64
C HIS A 135 -6.04 -1.17 -5.80
N VAL A 136 -6.34 -1.80 -6.94
CA VAL A 136 -6.87 -1.09 -8.12
C VAL A 136 -8.31 -0.64 -7.87
N PHE A 137 -9.12 -1.46 -7.20
CA PHE A 137 -10.54 -1.19 -6.94
C PHE A 137 -10.98 -1.73 -5.58
N ALA A 138 -12.17 -1.34 -5.15
CA ALA A 138 -12.83 -1.85 -3.95
C ALA A 138 -13.40 -3.26 -4.16
N GLY A 139 -12.49 -4.24 -4.32
CA GLY A 139 -12.80 -5.67 -4.41
C GLY A 139 -12.58 -6.41 -3.08
N GLU A 140 -12.58 -7.74 -3.14
CA GLU A 140 -12.44 -8.64 -1.98
C GLU A 140 -11.28 -8.25 -1.04
N GLU A 141 -10.06 -8.14 -1.57
CA GLU A 141 -8.87 -7.79 -0.77
C GLU A 141 -8.97 -6.42 -0.08
N PHE A 142 -9.68 -5.47 -0.69
CA PHE A 142 -9.95 -4.18 -0.06
C PHE A 142 -11.02 -4.31 1.02
N GLU A 143 -12.09 -5.07 0.79
CA GLU A 143 -13.14 -5.29 1.78
C GLU A 143 -12.61 -6.03 3.02
N ASP A 144 -11.71 -7.01 2.85
CA ASP A 144 -11.03 -7.67 3.96
C ASP A 144 -10.15 -6.70 4.76
N LEU A 145 -9.37 -5.86 4.08
CA LEU A 145 -8.59 -4.80 4.71
C LEU A 145 -9.52 -3.81 5.45
N LYS A 146 -10.62 -3.40 4.83
CA LYS A 146 -11.61 -2.49 5.42
C LYS A 146 -12.25 -3.11 6.66
N GLY A 147 -12.61 -4.39 6.62
CA GLY A 147 -13.14 -5.14 7.76
C GLY A 147 -12.17 -5.16 8.93
N LEU A 148 -10.88 -5.43 8.66
CA LEU A 148 -9.81 -5.33 9.67
C LEU A 148 -9.75 -3.93 10.29
N MET A 149 -9.76 -2.89 9.46
CA MET A 149 -9.67 -1.50 9.92
C MET A 149 -10.88 -1.10 10.78
N ILE A 150 -12.10 -1.48 10.37
CA ILE A 150 -13.32 -1.27 11.14
C ILE A 150 -13.24 -1.99 12.50
N ALA A 151 -12.76 -3.23 12.53
CA ALA A 151 -12.60 -3.98 13.76
C ALA A 151 -11.63 -3.28 14.73
N LEU A 152 -10.50 -2.77 14.23
CA LEU A 152 -9.52 -2.03 15.03
C LEU A 152 -10.06 -0.69 15.55
N ASP A 153 -10.79 0.05 14.71
CA ASP A 153 -11.42 1.33 15.09
C ASP A 153 -12.60 1.13 16.07
N SER A 154 -13.18 -0.08 16.13
CA SER A 154 -14.27 -0.41 17.06
C SER A 154 -13.83 -0.60 18.51
N ILE A 155 -12.52 -0.68 18.79
CA ILE A 155 -12.00 -0.93 20.15
C ILE A 155 -12.41 0.21 21.09
N ARG A 156 -12.96 -0.15 22.25
CA ARG A 156 -13.35 0.77 23.32
C ARG A 156 -12.62 0.44 24.61
N THR A 157 -12.21 1.48 25.33
CA THR A 157 -11.46 1.34 26.59
C THR A 157 -12.08 2.18 27.69
N VAL A 158 -11.97 1.74 28.95
CA VAL A 158 -12.53 2.44 30.12
C VAL A 158 -12.00 3.88 30.24
N LYS A 159 -10.71 4.11 29.93
CA LYS A 159 -10.09 5.43 29.95
C LYS A 159 -9.79 5.87 28.52
N ALA A 160 -10.24 7.05 28.09
CA ALA A 160 -9.98 7.56 26.74
C ALA A 160 -8.49 7.55 26.37
N LYS A 161 -7.60 7.85 27.34
CA LYS A 161 -6.14 7.82 27.12
C LYS A 161 -5.58 6.44 26.74
N SER A 162 -6.29 5.37 27.10
CA SER A 162 -5.94 3.97 26.83
C SER A 162 -6.45 3.47 25.48
N ALA A 163 -7.22 4.28 24.73
CA ALA A 163 -7.67 3.90 23.40
C ALA A 163 -6.45 3.61 22.50
N PRO A 164 -6.44 2.54 21.71
CA PRO A 164 -5.27 2.16 20.90
C PRO A 164 -4.86 3.26 19.90
N PHE A 165 -5.85 3.94 19.33
CA PHE A 165 -5.65 4.98 18.32
C PHE A 165 -6.21 6.32 18.82
N ALA A 166 -5.51 7.40 18.47
CA ALA A 166 -6.09 8.74 18.48
C ALA A 166 -6.87 8.98 17.18
N ALA A 167 -6.38 8.43 16.06
CA ALA A 167 -7.10 8.33 14.80
C ALA A 167 -6.61 7.10 14.03
N LEU A 168 -7.55 6.41 13.38
CA LEU A 168 -7.27 5.32 12.46
C LEU A 168 -8.07 5.57 11.20
N ARG A 169 -7.40 5.60 10.05
CA ARG A 169 -8.04 5.97 8.76
C ARG A 169 -7.60 5.01 7.66
N LEU A 170 -8.44 4.89 6.63
CA LEU A 170 -8.25 4.03 5.47
C LEU A 170 -8.50 4.85 4.22
N GLY A 171 -7.51 4.94 3.34
CA GLY A 171 -7.66 5.49 2.01
C GLY A 171 -8.23 4.47 1.04
N ARG A 172 -9.09 4.98 0.14
CA ARG A 172 -9.78 4.18 -0.88
C ARG A 172 -8.80 3.67 -1.96
N PRO A 173 -9.14 2.60 -2.70
CA PRO A 173 -8.35 2.09 -3.84
C PRO A 173 -8.30 3.08 -5.00
N ALA A 174 -7.41 2.85 -5.97
CA ALA A 174 -7.14 3.79 -7.07
C ALA A 174 -8.38 4.21 -7.88
N LEU A 175 -9.31 3.29 -8.14
CA LEU A 175 -10.57 3.56 -8.86
C LEU A 175 -11.74 3.87 -7.91
N GLY A 176 -11.45 4.21 -6.66
CA GLY A 176 -12.42 4.62 -5.67
C GLY A 176 -13.12 3.45 -4.97
N MET A 177 -14.17 3.80 -4.22
CA MET A 177 -15.05 2.87 -3.52
C MET A 177 -16.48 3.42 -3.47
N PRO A 178 -17.51 2.57 -3.33
CA PRO A 178 -18.85 3.04 -3.04
C PRO A 178 -18.88 3.87 -1.76
N GLY A 179 -19.55 5.04 -1.78
CA GLY A 179 -19.65 5.95 -0.65
C GLY A 179 -20.31 7.28 -1.01
N ASP A 180 -20.56 8.13 -0.02
CA ASP A 180 -21.19 9.45 -0.16
C ASP A 180 -20.20 10.63 -0.04
N ALA A 181 -19.02 10.40 0.54
CA ALA A 181 -18.00 11.43 0.71
C ALA A 181 -17.23 11.75 -0.59
N TYR A 182 -16.93 10.73 -1.38
CA TYR A 182 -16.18 10.83 -2.63
C TYR A 182 -16.89 10.02 -3.71
N PRO A 183 -17.42 10.64 -4.78
CA PRO A 183 -18.04 9.90 -5.86
C PRO A 183 -17.01 9.02 -6.57
N TYR A 184 -17.22 7.69 -6.55
CA TYR A 184 -16.28 6.74 -7.18
C TYR A 184 -16.09 7.00 -8.68
N THR A 185 -17.08 7.59 -9.36
CA THR A 185 -16.98 7.95 -10.78
C THR A 185 -15.90 8.99 -11.05
N ASP A 186 -15.60 9.87 -10.09
CA ASP A 186 -14.55 10.87 -10.21
C ASP A 186 -13.16 10.22 -10.10
N ASP A 187 -13.03 9.18 -9.26
CA ASP A 187 -11.81 8.37 -9.16
C ASP A 187 -11.58 7.56 -10.43
N ILE A 188 -12.64 6.98 -11.04
CA ILE A 188 -12.52 6.36 -12.37
C ILE A 188 -12.05 7.38 -13.41
N ALA A 189 -12.63 8.58 -13.42
CA ALA A 189 -12.23 9.63 -14.36
C ALA A 189 -10.77 10.07 -14.14
N ALA A 190 -10.28 10.06 -12.89
CA ALA A 190 -8.88 10.29 -12.58
C ALA A 190 -7.98 9.15 -13.10
N GLY A 191 -8.40 7.89 -12.94
CA GLY A 191 -7.75 6.71 -13.52
C GLY A 191 -7.65 6.79 -15.05
N VAL A 192 -8.73 7.17 -15.74
CA VAL A 192 -8.76 7.40 -17.20
C VAL A 192 -7.72 8.43 -17.63
N LYS A 193 -7.53 9.51 -16.86
CA LYS A 193 -6.50 10.53 -17.13
C LYS A 193 -5.10 9.99 -16.88
N ALA A 194 -4.90 9.25 -15.79
CA ALA A 194 -3.62 8.64 -15.44
C ALA A 194 -3.11 7.67 -16.52
N LEU A 195 -4.02 7.00 -17.23
CA LEU A 195 -3.70 6.05 -18.30
C LEU A 195 -3.52 6.69 -19.69
N LYS A 196 -3.57 8.03 -19.81
CA LYS A 196 -3.46 8.70 -21.10
C LYS A 196 -2.19 8.34 -21.89
N ALA A 197 -1.06 8.16 -21.21
CA ALA A 197 0.21 7.83 -21.88
C ALA A 197 0.15 6.48 -22.62
N ASP A 198 -0.55 5.50 -22.05
CA ASP A 198 -0.76 4.19 -22.70
C ASP A 198 -1.64 4.33 -23.94
N VAL A 199 -2.68 5.17 -23.85
CA VAL A 199 -3.55 5.50 -24.99
C VAL A 199 -2.77 6.18 -26.11
N ASP A 200 -1.94 7.18 -25.78
CA ASP A 200 -1.10 7.89 -26.76
C ASP A 200 -0.12 6.93 -27.44
N ARG A 201 0.43 5.98 -26.70
CA ARG A 201 1.29 4.92 -27.23
C ARG A 201 0.52 3.99 -28.18
N ALA A 202 -0.65 3.49 -27.77
CA ALA A 202 -1.51 2.67 -28.62
C ALA A 202 -1.91 3.40 -29.92
N LYS A 203 -2.26 4.69 -29.82
CA LYS A 203 -2.57 5.56 -30.96
C LYS A 203 -1.39 5.66 -31.93
N THR A 204 -0.19 5.90 -31.41
CA THR A 204 1.05 5.98 -32.21
C THR A 204 1.32 4.66 -32.95
N MET A 205 1.05 3.53 -32.29
CA MET A 205 1.19 2.20 -32.87
C MET A 205 0.08 1.85 -33.88
N ARG A 206 -1.00 2.64 -33.92
CA ARG A 206 -2.27 2.32 -34.61
C ARG A 206 -2.81 0.97 -34.13
N ALA A 207 -2.77 0.77 -32.82
CA ALA A 207 -3.20 -0.44 -32.13
C ALA A 207 -4.43 -0.17 -31.28
N ALA A 208 -5.24 -1.20 -31.05
CA ALA A 208 -6.14 -1.19 -29.89
C ALA A 208 -5.32 -1.41 -28.61
N LEU A 209 -5.79 -0.83 -27.50
CA LEU A 209 -5.23 -1.05 -26.18
C LEU A 209 -6.06 -2.11 -25.46
N ILE A 210 -5.40 -3.14 -24.93
CA ILE A 210 -6.02 -4.17 -24.12
C ILE A 210 -5.37 -4.15 -22.74
N TYR A 211 -6.22 -4.04 -21.74
CA TYR A 211 -5.86 -4.12 -20.33
C TYR A 211 -6.28 -5.47 -19.76
N MET A 212 -5.34 -6.15 -19.09
CA MET A 212 -5.61 -7.36 -18.34
C MET A 212 -5.68 -7.07 -16.84
N GLY A 213 -6.89 -7.07 -16.28
CA GLY A 213 -7.11 -7.07 -14.84
C GLY A 213 -6.92 -8.47 -14.25
N HIS A 214 -6.68 -8.55 -12.95
CA HIS A 214 -6.75 -9.83 -12.22
C HIS A 214 -8.20 -10.32 -12.22
N GLY A 215 -9.09 -9.47 -11.70
CA GLY A 215 -10.50 -9.79 -11.49
C GLY A 215 -10.73 -10.67 -10.27
N ASN A 216 -11.90 -11.31 -10.19
CA ASN A 216 -12.39 -12.03 -9.02
C ASN A 216 -13.64 -12.85 -9.38
N ASP A 217 -13.79 -14.04 -8.80
CA ASP A 217 -14.96 -14.92 -9.01
C ASP A 217 -16.15 -14.64 -8.08
N PHE A 218 -15.91 -13.98 -6.94
CA PHE A 218 -16.89 -13.80 -5.87
C PHE A 218 -17.41 -12.35 -5.77
N PHE A 219 -16.60 -11.38 -6.15
CA PHE A 219 -16.88 -9.95 -6.05
C PHE A 219 -17.08 -9.32 -7.42
N SER A 220 -17.87 -8.25 -7.49
CA SER A 220 -18.08 -7.58 -8.78
C SER A 220 -16.81 -6.92 -9.28
N THR A 221 -16.46 -7.25 -10.51
CA THR A 221 -15.36 -6.66 -11.28
C THR A 221 -15.85 -5.65 -12.33
N GLY A 222 -17.13 -5.22 -12.22
CA GLY A 222 -17.79 -4.33 -13.17
C GLY A 222 -17.10 -2.98 -13.38
N ILE A 223 -16.28 -2.56 -12.41
CA ILE A 223 -15.48 -1.34 -12.50
C ILE A 223 -14.51 -1.34 -13.69
N TYR A 224 -14.04 -2.51 -14.13
CA TYR A 224 -13.21 -2.61 -15.34
C TYR A 224 -14.00 -2.29 -16.61
N ALA A 225 -15.28 -2.69 -16.67
CA ALA A 225 -16.17 -2.32 -17.76
C ALA A 225 -16.52 -0.82 -17.74
N GLU A 226 -16.72 -0.25 -16.55
CA GLU A 226 -16.94 1.20 -16.39
C GLU A 226 -15.71 2.00 -16.81
N LEU A 227 -14.51 1.58 -16.39
CA LEU A 227 -13.24 2.17 -16.82
C LEU A 227 -13.09 2.09 -18.35
N GLN A 228 -13.30 0.90 -18.94
CA GLN A 228 -13.27 0.71 -20.39
C GLN A 228 -14.22 1.67 -21.10
N LYS A 229 -15.47 1.78 -20.62
CA LYS A 229 -16.47 2.67 -21.21
C LYS A 229 -15.98 4.12 -21.17
N GLN A 230 -15.55 4.62 -20.01
CA GLN A 230 -15.08 5.99 -19.89
C GLN A 230 -13.83 6.27 -20.73
N MET A 231 -12.91 5.31 -20.84
CA MET A 231 -11.74 5.43 -21.72
C MET A 231 -12.13 5.58 -23.20
N ASN A 232 -13.09 4.77 -23.68
CA ASN A 232 -13.58 4.86 -25.06
C ASN A 232 -14.40 6.14 -25.32
N GLU A 233 -15.04 6.71 -24.29
CA GLU A 233 -15.70 8.02 -24.39
C GLU A 233 -14.69 9.18 -24.40
N ALA A 234 -13.60 9.05 -23.65
CA ALA A 234 -12.58 10.09 -23.52
C ALA A 234 -11.58 10.13 -24.69
N TYR A 235 -11.32 8.99 -25.34
CA TYR A 235 -10.24 8.85 -26.31
C TYR A 235 -10.66 8.14 -27.60
N ASP A 236 -10.16 8.65 -28.73
CA ASP A 236 -10.33 8.06 -30.06
C ASP A 236 -9.31 6.92 -30.30
N VAL A 237 -9.32 5.92 -29.41
CA VAL A 237 -8.53 4.69 -29.49
C VAL A 237 -9.41 3.56 -28.92
N PRO A 238 -9.59 2.43 -29.63
CA PRO A 238 -10.32 1.29 -29.09
C PRO A 238 -9.59 0.75 -27.85
N VAL A 239 -10.25 0.82 -26.71
CA VAL A 239 -9.76 0.28 -25.44
C VAL A 239 -10.64 -0.88 -25.00
N PHE A 240 -10.01 -1.97 -24.58
CA PHE A 240 -10.67 -3.14 -24.01
C PHE A 240 -10.04 -3.46 -22.66
N ALA A 241 -10.85 -3.85 -21.68
CA ALA A 241 -10.42 -4.37 -20.40
C ALA A 241 -11.12 -5.70 -20.16
N ALA A 242 -10.36 -6.73 -19.80
CA ALA A 242 -10.91 -7.99 -19.33
C ALA A 242 -10.07 -8.50 -18.16
N CYS A 243 -10.61 -9.49 -17.47
CA CYS A 243 -9.99 -10.10 -16.31
C CYS A 243 -9.51 -11.51 -16.62
N VAL A 244 -8.51 -11.97 -15.88
CA VAL A 244 -8.15 -13.39 -15.81
C VAL A 244 -9.32 -14.17 -15.19
N GLU A 245 -9.92 -13.61 -14.12
CA GLU A 245 -11.04 -14.20 -13.38
C GLU A 245 -12.24 -13.23 -13.36
N GLY A 246 -13.46 -13.72 -13.58
CA GLY A 246 -14.67 -12.88 -13.56
C GLY A 246 -14.96 -12.11 -14.86
N TYR A 247 -15.37 -10.84 -14.75
CA TYR A 247 -15.95 -10.04 -15.86
C TYR A 247 -15.32 -8.63 -16.01
N PRO A 248 -15.15 -8.06 -17.22
CA PRO A 248 -15.35 -8.67 -18.53
C PRO A 248 -14.40 -9.85 -18.77
N ALA A 249 -14.85 -10.84 -19.54
CA ALA A 249 -14.06 -12.02 -19.83
C ALA A 249 -13.22 -11.82 -21.10
N PHE A 250 -12.18 -12.64 -21.29
CA PHE A 250 -11.32 -12.53 -22.47
C PHE A 250 -12.10 -12.65 -23.79
N ASP A 251 -13.16 -13.46 -23.86
CA ASP A 251 -13.96 -13.62 -25.08
C ASP A 251 -14.63 -12.30 -25.55
N ASP A 252 -14.93 -11.39 -24.62
CA ASP A 252 -15.49 -10.07 -24.94
C ASP A 252 -14.49 -9.21 -25.76
N ILE A 253 -13.19 -9.42 -25.56
CA ILE A 253 -12.12 -8.73 -26.29
C ILE A 253 -12.16 -9.10 -27.77
N LEU A 254 -12.26 -10.39 -28.11
CA LEU A 254 -12.18 -10.85 -29.50
C LEU A 254 -13.33 -10.30 -30.34
N ALA A 255 -14.54 -10.27 -29.77
CA ALA A 255 -15.70 -9.65 -30.40
C ALA A 255 -15.48 -8.15 -30.63
N GLY A 256 -14.97 -7.45 -29.61
CA GLY A 256 -14.66 -6.02 -29.67
C GLY A 256 -13.60 -5.66 -30.72
N LEU A 257 -12.49 -6.40 -30.78
CA LEU A 257 -11.42 -6.18 -31.76
C LEU A 257 -11.92 -6.35 -33.20
N LYS A 258 -12.78 -7.35 -33.44
CA LYS A 258 -13.37 -7.58 -34.76
C LYS A 258 -14.26 -6.42 -35.20
N ALA A 259 -15.04 -5.85 -34.28
CA ALA A 259 -15.86 -4.67 -34.53
C ALA A 259 -15.02 -3.40 -34.78
N ALA A 260 -13.91 -3.24 -34.06
CA ALA A 260 -12.98 -2.12 -34.19
C ALA A 260 -12.14 -2.15 -35.48
N LYS A 261 -12.11 -3.28 -36.20
CA LYS A 261 -11.37 -3.48 -37.46
C LYS A 261 -9.87 -3.15 -37.35
N VAL A 262 -9.27 -3.39 -36.17
CA VAL A 262 -7.84 -3.21 -35.91
C VAL A 262 -7.04 -4.48 -36.23
N LYS A 263 -5.74 -4.32 -36.49
CA LYS A 263 -4.80 -5.43 -36.72
C LYS A 263 -3.66 -5.52 -35.70
N LYS A 264 -3.42 -4.44 -34.96
CA LYS A 264 -2.37 -4.34 -33.95
C LYS A 264 -3.00 -4.19 -32.57
N VAL A 265 -2.36 -4.78 -31.59
CA VAL A 265 -2.76 -4.75 -30.19
C VAL A 265 -1.57 -4.37 -29.34
N LEU A 266 -1.78 -3.42 -28.43
CA LEU A 266 -0.92 -3.19 -27.28
C LEU A 266 -1.60 -3.84 -26.06
N LEU A 267 -0.95 -4.85 -25.48
CA LEU A 267 -1.44 -5.59 -24.33
C LEU A 267 -0.67 -5.19 -23.06
N LYS A 268 -1.40 -4.74 -22.04
CA LYS A 268 -0.84 -4.21 -20.79
C LYS A 268 -1.56 -4.77 -19.55
N PRO A 269 -0.87 -4.92 -18.41
CA PRO A 269 -1.52 -5.27 -17.17
C PRO A 269 -2.30 -4.07 -16.61
N LEU A 270 -3.46 -4.34 -16.05
CA LEU A 270 -4.26 -3.40 -15.24
C LEU A 270 -4.19 -3.82 -13.77
N MET A 271 -2.94 -4.01 -13.32
CA MET A 271 -2.57 -4.42 -11.97
C MET A 271 -1.43 -3.52 -11.50
N VAL A 272 -1.34 -3.25 -10.19
CA VAL A 272 -0.28 -2.38 -9.65
C VAL A 272 1.12 -2.88 -10.01
N VAL A 273 1.29 -4.19 -9.99
CA VAL A 273 2.54 -4.88 -10.36
C VAL A 273 2.31 -5.71 -11.61
N ALA A 274 3.33 -5.79 -12.47
CA ALA A 274 3.39 -6.81 -13.51
C ALA A 274 4.01 -8.09 -12.91
N GLY A 275 3.22 -8.82 -12.13
CA GLY A 275 3.63 -10.07 -11.47
C GLY A 275 3.32 -11.31 -12.30
N ASP A 276 3.00 -12.41 -11.61
CA ASP A 276 2.77 -13.74 -12.20
C ASP A 276 1.81 -13.72 -13.40
N HIS A 277 0.59 -13.23 -13.20
CA HIS A 277 -0.42 -13.15 -14.25
C HIS A 277 0.07 -12.35 -15.48
N ALA A 278 0.74 -11.21 -15.25
CA ALA A 278 1.25 -10.40 -16.37
C ALA A 278 2.36 -11.12 -17.15
N SER A 279 3.23 -11.85 -16.47
CA SER A 279 4.35 -12.56 -17.10
C SER A 279 3.91 -13.86 -17.78
N ASN A 280 2.97 -14.60 -17.17
CA ASN A 280 2.56 -15.93 -17.61
C ASN A 280 1.26 -15.86 -18.43
N ASP A 281 0.14 -15.52 -17.81
CA ASP A 281 -1.17 -15.56 -18.48
C ASP A 281 -1.30 -14.52 -19.59
N MET A 282 -0.69 -13.34 -19.43
CA MET A 282 -0.78 -12.29 -20.43
C MET A 282 0.24 -12.46 -21.55
N ALA A 283 1.52 -12.64 -21.16
CA ALA A 283 2.66 -12.52 -22.06
C ALA A 283 3.53 -13.78 -22.15
N GLY A 284 3.12 -14.87 -21.50
CA GLY A 284 3.84 -16.14 -21.50
C GLY A 284 3.85 -16.81 -22.87
N ASP A 285 4.51 -17.96 -22.91
CA ASP A 285 4.67 -18.76 -24.13
C ASP A 285 3.73 -19.97 -24.18
N GLU A 286 2.88 -20.13 -23.16
CA GLU A 286 1.87 -21.19 -23.09
C GLU A 286 0.67 -20.92 -24.01
N ASP A 287 -0.02 -21.98 -24.42
CA ASP A 287 -1.06 -21.92 -25.45
C ASP A 287 -2.30 -21.11 -25.04
N ASP A 288 -2.53 -20.99 -23.73
CA ASP A 288 -3.58 -20.23 -23.09
C ASP A 288 -3.17 -18.79 -22.74
N ALA A 289 -1.91 -18.41 -22.95
CA ALA A 289 -1.48 -17.03 -22.76
C ALA A 289 -2.17 -16.10 -23.77
N TRP A 290 -2.65 -14.94 -23.31
CA TRP A 290 -3.43 -13.99 -24.12
C TRP A 290 -2.65 -13.54 -25.37
N LYS A 291 -1.34 -13.30 -25.24
CA LYS A 291 -0.42 -13.02 -26.35
C LYS A 291 -0.53 -14.10 -27.44
N ILE A 292 -0.52 -15.37 -27.06
CA ILE A 292 -0.56 -16.51 -27.98
C ILE A 292 -1.94 -16.63 -28.62
N ILE A 293 -3.02 -16.53 -27.82
CA ILE A 293 -4.40 -16.60 -28.33
C ILE A 293 -4.67 -15.49 -29.35
N LEU A 294 -4.31 -14.24 -29.04
CA LEU A 294 -4.48 -13.09 -29.95
C LEU A 294 -3.62 -13.22 -31.21
N THR A 295 -2.40 -13.75 -31.10
CA THR A 295 -1.53 -13.99 -32.25
C THR A 295 -2.12 -15.06 -33.18
N LYS A 296 -2.63 -16.17 -32.63
CA LYS A 296 -3.33 -17.22 -33.37
C LYS A 296 -4.61 -16.70 -34.04
N ALA A 297 -5.28 -15.73 -33.43
CA ALA A 297 -6.44 -15.03 -34.02
C ALA A 297 -6.06 -14.00 -35.12
N GLY A 298 -4.77 -13.84 -35.44
CA GLY A 298 -4.28 -13.01 -36.55
C GLY A 298 -3.97 -11.55 -36.20
N TYR A 299 -3.82 -11.22 -34.91
CA TYR A 299 -3.40 -9.90 -34.46
C TYR A 299 -1.88 -9.81 -34.30
N GLN A 300 -1.31 -8.63 -34.56
CA GLN A 300 0.07 -8.31 -34.21
C GLN A 300 0.09 -7.79 -32.76
N VAL A 301 0.57 -8.61 -31.84
CA VAL A 301 0.55 -8.31 -30.40
C VAL A 301 1.89 -7.72 -29.96
N THR A 302 1.83 -6.58 -29.28
CA THR A 302 2.95 -6.02 -28.52
C THR A 302 2.57 -6.05 -27.04
N THR A 303 3.39 -6.67 -26.20
CA THR A 303 3.20 -6.67 -24.75
C THR A 303 4.04 -5.57 -24.11
N ASP A 304 3.54 -5.02 -23.01
CA ASP A 304 4.28 -4.09 -22.15
C ASP A 304 4.01 -4.45 -20.70
N LEU A 305 5.02 -5.09 -20.08
CA LEU A 305 4.99 -5.63 -18.73
C LEU A 305 5.30 -4.56 -17.67
N THR A 306 4.74 -3.38 -17.85
CA THR A 306 4.84 -2.29 -16.87
C THR A 306 3.58 -2.27 -16.02
N GLY A 307 3.72 -2.52 -14.71
CA GLY A 307 2.62 -2.42 -13.75
C GLY A 307 2.17 -0.97 -13.54
N LEU A 308 0.91 -0.78 -13.12
CA LEU A 308 0.33 0.54 -12.94
C LEU A 308 1.10 1.41 -11.91
N GLY A 309 1.70 0.81 -10.89
CA GLY A 309 2.46 1.54 -9.88
C GLY A 309 3.74 2.20 -10.41
N ALA A 310 4.27 1.73 -11.55
CA ALA A 310 5.40 2.37 -12.22
C ALA A 310 5.01 3.61 -13.03
N ASN A 311 3.71 3.86 -13.23
CA ASN A 311 3.21 5.10 -13.82
C ASN A 311 2.97 6.14 -12.72
N ASP A 312 3.75 7.22 -12.72
CA ASP A 312 3.65 8.27 -11.70
C ASP A 312 2.25 8.89 -11.60
N ALA A 313 1.56 9.07 -12.72
CA ALA A 313 0.20 9.62 -12.72
C ALA A 313 -0.80 8.68 -12.05
N TRP A 314 -0.58 7.36 -12.14
CA TRP A 314 -1.39 6.38 -11.42
C TRP A 314 -0.98 6.28 -9.94
N ALA A 315 0.32 6.32 -9.66
CA ALA A 315 0.83 6.34 -8.29
C ALA A 315 0.31 7.55 -7.49
N ASP A 316 0.13 8.69 -8.16
CA ASP A 316 -0.40 9.92 -7.58
C ASP A 316 -1.87 9.82 -7.15
N LEU A 317 -2.65 8.89 -7.73
CA LEU A 317 -4.00 8.60 -7.25
C LEU A 317 -3.97 8.14 -5.79
N TYR A 318 -3.01 7.28 -5.42
CA TYR A 318 -2.85 6.83 -4.05
C TYR A 318 -2.38 7.94 -3.11
N VAL A 319 -1.61 8.91 -3.61
CA VAL A 319 -1.20 10.09 -2.84
C VAL A 319 -2.42 10.96 -2.53
N ASP A 320 -3.27 11.19 -3.53
CA ASP A 320 -4.49 11.98 -3.39
C ASP A 320 -5.50 11.29 -2.45
N HIS A 321 -5.69 9.98 -2.59
CA HIS A 321 -6.57 9.19 -1.71
C HIS A 321 -6.06 9.12 -0.28
N LEU A 322 -4.74 9.09 -0.09
CA LEU A 322 -4.13 9.15 1.23
C LEU A 322 -4.39 10.51 1.87
N LYS A 323 -4.21 11.60 1.11
CA LYS A 323 -4.47 12.96 1.58
C LYS A 323 -5.94 13.13 1.97
N ASP A 324 -6.84 12.63 1.14
CA ASP A 324 -8.28 12.59 1.43
C ASP A 324 -8.53 11.87 2.74
N ALA A 325 -7.99 10.66 2.91
CA ALA A 325 -8.13 9.88 4.13
C ALA A 325 -7.60 10.64 5.35
N MET A 326 -6.40 11.21 5.28
CA MET A 326 -5.79 11.97 6.38
C MET A 326 -6.62 13.18 6.81
N SER A 327 -7.44 13.75 5.92
CA SER A 327 -8.32 14.88 6.22
C SER A 327 -9.61 14.48 6.97
N GLN A 328 -9.97 13.19 6.97
CA GLN A 328 -11.19 12.71 7.61
C GLN A 328 -11.07 12.67 9.13
N SER A 329 -12.21 12.79 9.84
CA SER A 329 -12.25 12.62 11.30
C SER A 329 -12.25 11.14 11.74
N GLY A 330 -12.46 10.21 10.80
CA GLY A 330 -12.50 8.77 11.05
C GLY A 330 -12.46 7.96 9.74
N LEU A 331 -12.71 6.65 9.82
CA LEU A 331 -12.78 5.77 8.66
C LEU A 331 -13.91 6.15 7.70
N LEU A 332 -13.61 6.16 6.40
CA LEU A 332 -14.63 6.09 5.36
C LEU A 332 -15.32 4.72 5.45
N ARG A 333 -16.65 4.72 5.53
CA ARG A 333 -17.46 3.51 5.72
C ARG A 333 -18.23 3.17 4.46
#